data_AF-A0A0W1SN58-F1
#
_entry.id   AF-A0A0W1SN58-F1
#
_cell.length_a   1.000
_cell.length_b   1.000
_cell.length_c   1.000
_cell.angle_alpha   90.00
_cell.angle_beta   90.00
_cell.angle_gamma   90.00
#
_symmetry.space_group_name_H-M   'P 1'
#
loop_
_entity.id
_entity.type
_entity.pdbx_description
1 polymer ?
#
loop_
_entity_poly.entity_id
_entity_poly.type
_entity_poly.pdbx_seq_one_letter_code
_entity_poly.pdbx_strand_id
1 'polypeptide(L)'
;MTTAIVAGADPDGLGEALEAEGATVVRVVGIASADSLGEAGVDEADLLVLTDMDDATAISVAKEVNPDVRVVTYSRDSLPEFAKGQADLAVDPELLGVDVVAEELV
;
A
#
# COMPACT_ATOMS: atom_id res chain seq x y z
N MET A 1 -1.31 2.78 -16.73
CA MET A 1 -0.56 3.66 -15.83
C MET A 1 -1.04 3.28 -14.46
N THR A 2 -0.14 2.78 -13.62
CA THR A 2 -0.49 2.17 -12.34
C THR A 2 -0.96 3.23 -11.36
N THR A 3 -2.12 3.04 -10.74
CA THR A 3 -2.66 3.92 -9.70
C THR A 3 -2.45 3.27 -8.34
N ALA A 4 -1.66 3.91 -7.49
CA ALA A 4 -1.29 3.39 -6.18
C ALA A 4 -1.78 4.31 -5.08
N ILE A 5 -2.41 3.72 -4.05
CA ILE A 5 -2.72 4.40 -2.79
C ILE A 5 -1.64 4.04 -1.80
N VAL A 6 -0.97 5.05 -1.23
CA VAL A 6 0.03 4.86 -0.18
C VAL A 6 -0.54 5.36 1.14
N ALA A 7 -0.68 4.47 2.11
CA ALA A 7 -1.14 4.80 3.46
C ALA A 7 -0.03 4.54 4.50
N GLY A 8 -0.01 5.41 5.52
CA GLY A 8 1.03 5.47 6.54
C GLY A 8 2.06 6.58 6.26
N ALA A 9 3.06 6.68 7.14
CA ALA A 9 4.02 7.78 7.13
C ALA A 9 5.08 7.69 6.01
N ASP A 10 5.20 6.53 5.35
CA ASP A 10 6.12 6.28 4.25
C ASP A 10 7.57 6.76 4.50
N PRO A 11 8.21 6.33 5.61
CA PRO A 11 9.52 6.86 6.02
C PRO A 11 10.66 6.53 5.04
N ASP A 12 10.48 5.52 4.19
CA ASP A 12 11.46 5.08 3.19
C ASP A 12 11.20 5.65 1.79
N GLY A 13 10.08 6.36 1.60
CA GLY A 13 9.75 7.05 0.35
C GLY A 13 9.33 6.13 -0.79
N LEU A 14 8.57 5.07 -0.51
CA LEU A 14 8.05 4.17 -1.55
C LEU A 14 7.05 4.89 -2.46
N GLY A 15 6.28 5.85 -1.95
CA GLY A 15 5.41 6.67 -2.78
C GLY A 15 6.22 7.48 -3.82
N GLU A 16 7.31 8.12 -3.41
CA GLU A 16 8.16 8.90 -4.32
C GLU A 16 8.84 8.00 -5.36
N ALA A 17 9.28 6.80 -4.96
CA ALA A 17 9.87 5.84 -5.87
C ALA A 17 8.87 5.34 -6.92
N LEU A 18 7.62 5.06 -6.52
CA LEU A 18 6.55 4.68 -7.45
C LEU A 18 6.24 5.81 -8.44
N GLU A 19 6.21 7.07 -7.99
CA GLU A 19 6.04 8.23 -8.88
C GLU A 19 7.19 8.36 -9.88
N ALA A 20 8.43 8.07 -9.46
CA ALA A 20 9.61 8.10 -10.34
C ALA A 20 9.52 7.03 -11.45
N GLU A 21 8.92 5.88 -11.18
CA GLU A 21 8.63 4.83 -12.16
C GLU A 21 7.37 5.10 -13.01
N GLY A 22 6.66 6.21 -12.74
CA GLY A 22 5.52 6.67 -13.55
C GLY A 22 4.14 6.20 -13.05
N ALA A 23 4.04 5.72 -11.81
CA ALA A 23 2.75 5.50 -11.16
C ALA A 23 2.08 6.83 -10.80
N THR A 24 0.75 6.83 -10.76
CA THR A 24 -0.02 7.91 -10.13
C THR A 24 -0.25 7.54 -8.67
N VAL A 25 0.33 8.32 -7.75
CA VAL A 25 0.26 8.03 -6.31
C VAL A 25 -0.74 8.96 -5.62
N VAL A 26 -1.64 8.36 -4.83
CA VAL A 26 -2.53 9.06 -3.90
C VAL A 26 -2.10 8.72 -2.48
N ARG A 27 -1.77 9.74 -1.67
CA ARG A 27 -1.31 9.54 -0.29
C ARG A 27 -2.46 9.73 0.68
N VAL A 28 -2.69 8.74 1.54
CA VAL A 28 -3.62 8.83 2.67
C VAL A 28 -2.82 9.19 3.92
N VAL A 29 -3.06 10.41 4.44
CA VAL A 29 -2.41 10.92 5.65
C VAL A 29 -3.30 10.66 6.85
N GLY A 30 -2.76 10.01 7.88
CA GLY A 30 -3.52 9.62 9.07
C GLY A 30 -4.12 8.22 8.90
N ILE A 31 -5.24 7.96 9.57
CA ILE A 31 -5.84 6.62 9.65
C ILE A 31 -6.43 6.21 8.29
N ALA A 32 -6.06 5.03 7.80
CA ALA A 32 -6.59 4.45 6.57
C ALA A 32 -7.97 3.81 6.78
N SER A 33 -8.98 4.65 7.00
CA SER A 33 -10.38 4.27 7.16
C SER A 33 -11.07 4.02 5.80
N ALA A 34 -12.23 3.34 5.82
CA ALA A 34 -13.08 3.17 4.64
C ALA A 34 -13.40 4.49 3.92
N ASP A 35 -13.69 5.55 4.68
CA ASP A 35 -13.95 6.87 4.11
C ASP A 35 -12.71 7.42 3.40
N SER A 36 -11.54 7.39 4.06
CA SER A 36 -10.29 7.92 3.49
C SER A 36 -9.81 7.13 2.27
N LEU A 37 -10.01 5.81 2.25
CA LEU A 37 -9.68 4.96 1.11
C LEU A 37 -10.66 5.20 -0.05
N GLY A 38 -11.94 5.43 0.24
CA GLY A 38 -12.93 5.82 -0.75
C GLY A 38 -12.62 7.18 -1.38
N GLU A 39 -12.25 8.18 -0.57
CA GLU A 39 -11.80 9.49 -1.06
C GLU A 39 -10.52 9.40 -1.91
N ALA A 40 -9.66 8.42 -1.62
CA ALA A 40 -8.45 8.13 -2.38
C ALA A 40 -8.68 7.31 -3.67
N GLY A 41 -9.91 6.83 -3.92
CA GLY A 41 -10.26 6.08 -5.13
C GLY A 41 -9.87 4.60 -5.09
N VAL A 42 -9.99 3.93 -3.94
CA VAL A 42 -9.61 2.51 -3.77
C VAL A 42 -10.40 1.56 -4.67
N ASP A 43 -11.60 1.96 -5.13
CA ASP A 43 -12.45 1.17 -6.02
C ASP A 43 -11.84 0.94 -7.41
N GLU A 44 -10.97 1.85 -7.87
CA GLU A 44 -10.30 1.78 -9.17
C GLU A 44 -8.76 1.64 -9.06
N ALA A 45 -8.21 1.66 -7.84
CA ALA A 45 -6.77 1.56 -7.62
C ALA A 45 -6.22 0.17 -8.00
N ASP A 46 -5.02 0.17 -8.60
CA ASP A 46 -4.28 -1.05 -8.91
C ASP A 46 -3.54 -1.58 -7.67
N LEU A 47 -3.06 -0.66 -6.82
CA LEU A 47 -2.23 -0.95 -5.66
C LEU A 47 -2.74 -0.23 -4.41
N LEU A 48 -2.73 -0.95 -3.29
CA LEU A 48 -2.73 -0.38 -1.94
C LEU A 48 -1.41 -0.73 -1.27
N VAL A 49 -0.63 0.29 -0.93
CA VAL A 49 0.63 0.19 -0.21
C VAL A 49 0.42 0.62 1.24
N LEU A 50 0.71 -0.28 2.18
CA LEU A 50 0.74 0.04 3.62
C LEU A 50 2.18 0.12 4.11
N THR A 51 2.54 1.26 4.67
CA THR A 51 3.86 1.51 5.28
C THR A 51 3.82 1.45 6.81
N ASP A 52 2.61 1.35 7.38
CA ASP A 52 2.35 1.25 8.81
C ASP A 52 1.38 0.08 9.07
N MET A 53 1.73 -0.81 10.01
CA MET A 53 0.92 -1.99 10.33
C MET A 53 -0.21 -1.68 11.32
N ASP A 54 -0.22 -0.51 11.95
CA ASP A 54 -1.37 -0.04 12.73
C ASP A 54 -2.62 0.13 11.83
N ASP A 55 -2.41 0.40 10.54
CA ASP A 55 -3.44 0.49 9.51
C ASP A 55 -3.74 -0.86 8.81
N ALA A 56 -3.24 -2.00 9.31
CA ALA A 56 -3.44 -3.31 8.66
C ALA A 56 -4.93 -3.69 8.45
N THR A 57 -5.86 -3.09 9.17
CA THR A 57 -7.31 -3.26 8.95
C THR A 57 -7.79 -2.67 7.61
N ALA A 58 -7.07 -1.70 7.05
CA ALA A 58 -7.32 -1.13 5.73
C ALA A 58 -7.29 -2.19 4.62
N ILE A 59 -6.51 -3.26 4.80
CA ILE A 59 -6.42 -4.37 3.84
C ILE A 59 -7.80 -5.00 3.62
N SER A 60 -8.51 -5.32 4.69
CA SER A 60 -9.83 -5.96 4.60
C SER A 60 -10.88 -5.02 4.01
N VAL A 61 -10.81 -3.73 4.36
CA VAL A 61 -11.68 -2.70 3.79
C VAL A 61 -11.44 -2.54 2.29
N ALA A 62 -10.18 -2.45 1.86
CA ALA A 62 -9.82 -2.31 0.46
C ALA A 62 -10.26 -3.53 -0.36
N LYS A 63 -10.03 -4.75 0.13
CA LYS A 63 -10.47 -5.99 -0.56
C LYS A 63 -11.99 -6.13 -0.61
N GLU A 64 -12.74 -5.56 0.35
CA GLU A 64 -14.20 -5.54 0.31
C GLU A 64 -14.72 -4.61 -0.79
N VAL A 65 -14.09 -3.44 -0.97
CA VAL A 65 -14.47 -2.45 -1.98
C VAL A 65 -13.99 -2.85 -3.37
N ASN A 66 -12.72 -3.27 -3.47
CA ASN A 66 -12.04 -3.69 -4.69
C ASN A 66 -11.31 -5.02 -4.44
N PRO A 67 -11.94 -6.17 -4.77
CA PRO A 67 -11.33 -7.48 -4.57
C PRO A 67 -10.03 -7.69 -5.36
N ASP A 68 -9.84 -6.94 -6.44
CA ASP A 68 -8.72 -7.07 -7.38
C ASP A 68 -7.53 -6.16 -7.02
N VAL A 69 -7.69 -5.19 -6.10
CA VAL A 69 -6.59 -4.32 -5.66
C VAL A 69 -5.44 -5.14 -5.11
N ARG A 70 -4.23 -4.90 -5.59
CA ARG A 70 -3.04 -5.59 -5.07
C ARG A 70 -2.58 -4.90 -3.79
N VAL A 71 -2.50 -5.65 -2.71
CA VAL A 71 -2.09 -5.15 -1.40
C VAL A 71 -0.62 -5.47 -1.15
N VAL A 72 0.19 -4.43 -0.96
CA VAL A 72 1.63 -4.54 -0.66
C VAL A 72 1.92 -3.87 0.67
N THR A 73 2.67 -4.53 1.55
CA THR A 73 3.21 -3.88 2.74
C THR A 73 4.70 -3.61 2.57
N TYR A 74 5.14 -2.41 2.94
CA TYR A 74 6.54 -2.02 2.97
C TYR A 74 6.89 -1.50 4.36
N SER A 75 7.18 -2.42 5.28
CA SER A 75 7.40 -2.12 6.70
C SER A 75 8.28 -3.19 7.36
N ARG A 76 8.93 -2.82 8.47
CA ARG A 76 9.68 -3.75 9.35
C ARG A 76 8.76 -4.51 10.28
N ASP A 77 7.55 -3.99 10.50
CA ASP A 77 6.58 -4.60 11.38
C ASP A 77 5.93 -5.80 10.69
N SER A 78 5.68 -6.85 11.47
CA SER A 78 4.99 -8.02 10.96
C SER A 78 3.49 -7.74 10.81
N LEU A 79 2.93 -8.17 9.68
CA LEU A 79 1.48 -8.22 9.50
C LEU A 79 0.80 -8.97 10.64
N PRO A 80 -0.31 -8.45 11.19
CA PRO A 80 -1.13 -9.20 12.13
C PRO A 80 -1.77 -10.42 11.47
N GLU A 81 -2.04 -11.47 12.24
CA GLU A 81 -2.48 -12.78 11.73
C GLU A 81 -3.69 -12.72 10.79
N PHE A 82 -4.66 -11.85 11.08
CA PHE A 82 -5.87 -11.71 10.25
C PHE A 82 -5.59 -11.15 8.85
N ALA A 83 -4.51 -10.40 8.70
CA ALA A 83 -4.16 -9.69 7.46
C ALA A 83 -3.18 -10.48 6.58
N LYS A 84 -2.41 -11.41 7.16
CA LYS A 84 -1.40 -12.21 6.43
C LYS A 84 -1.95 -12.96 5.21
N GLY A 85 -3.19 -13.45 5.30
CA GLY A 85 -3.83 -14.16 4.20
C GLY A 85 -4.45 -13.26 3.12
N GLN A 86 -4.45 -11.94 3.34
CA GLN A 86 -5.11 -10.97 2.47
C GLN A 86 -4.12 -10.06 1.74
N ALA A 87 -2.94 -9.82 2.33
CA ALA A 87 -1.84 -9.12 1.67
C ALA A 87 -1.27 -9.99 0.54
N ASP A 88 -1.05 -9.38 -0.63
CA ASP A 88 -0.50 -10.06 -1.80
C ASP A 88 1.04 -10.12 -1.75
N LEU A 89 1.66 -9.11 -1.13
CA LEU A 89 3.11 -9.06 -0.91
C LEU A 89 3.43 -8.34 0.40
N ALA A 90 4.38 -8.87 1.16
CA ALA A 90 4.95 -8.21 2.33
C ALA A 90 6.46 -8.10 2.19
N VAL A 91 6.98 -6.88 2.24
CA VAL A 91 8.38 -6.56 2.02
C VAL A 91 8.93 -5.80 3.21
N ASP A 92 10.07 -6.27 3.71
CA ASP A 92 10.86 -5.58 4.71
C ASP A 92 11.87 -4.65 4.00
N PRO A 93 11.88 -3.32 4.30
CA PRO A 93 12.83 -2.38 3.74
C PRO A 93 14.30 -2.74 4.00
N GLU A 94 14.61 -3.52 5.03
CA GLU A 94 15.97 -4.01 5.29
C GLU A 94 16.39 -5.17 4.36
N LEU A 95 15.44 -5.79 3.67
CA LEU A 95 15.68 -6.91 2.74
C LEU A 95 15.68 -6.47 1.27
N LEU A 96 14.78 -5.55 0.90
CA LEU A 96 14.68 -5.02 -0.46
C LEU A 96 14.54 -3.49 -0.42
N GLY A 97 15.46 -2.81 -1.11
CA GLY A 97 15.47 -1.35 -1.22
C GLY A 97 14.30 -0.82 -2.04
N VAL A 98 13.92 0.42 -1.74
CA VAL A 98 12.71 1.07 -2.26
C VAL A 98 12.68 1.14 -3.79
N ASP A 99 13.82 1.44 -4.42
CA ASP A 99 13.93 1.55 -5.89
C ASP A 99 13.59 0.23 -6.58
N VAL A 100 14.08 -0.89 -6.04
CA VAL A 100 13.82 -2.24 -6.58
C VAL A 100 12.36 -2.62 -6.41
N VAL A 101 11.75 -2.25 -5.28
CA VAL A 101 10.33 -2.55 -5.05
C VAL A 101 9.47 -1.73 -5.98
N ALA A 102 9.76 -0.44 -6.18
CA ALA A 102 8.99 0.41 -7.08
C ALA A 102 9.05 -0.10 -8.54
N GLU A 103 10.24 -0.46 -9.04
CA GLU A 103 10.43 -1.03 -10.38
C GLU A 103 9.57 -2.29 -10.61
N GLU A 104 9.48 -3.17 -9.62
CA GLU A 104 8.73 -4.43 -9.73
C GLU A 104 7.21 -4.27 -9.57
N LEU A 105 6.74 -3.12 -9.09
CA LEU A 105 5.31 -2.85 -8.85
C LEU A 105 4.61 -2.09 -9.98
N VAL A 106 5.36 -1.42 -10.87
CA VAL A 106 4.84 -0.57 -11.96
C VAL A 106 4.99 -1.25 -13.32
#